data_AF-A0A7X4GQW9-F1
#
_entry.id   AF-A0A7X4GQW9-F1
#
_cell.length_a   1.000
_cell.length_b   1.000
_cell.length_c   1.000
_cell.angle_alpha   90.00
_cell.angle_beta   90.00
_cell.angle_gamma   90.00
#
_symmetry.space_group_name_H-M   'P 1'
#
loop_
_entity.id
_entity.type
_entity.pdbx_description
1 polymer ?
#
loop_
_entity_poly.entity_id
_entity_poly.type
_entity_poly.pdbx_seq_one_letter_code
_entity_poly.pdbx_strand_id
1 'polypeptide(L)' 'MTTLHTASYALQRQKLAVERTLYARSTEESLLAARWASAWHKLVQRKLDQDLAARMPQGFLLRPTSRVLH' A
#
# COMPACT_ATOMS: atom_id res chain seq x y z
N MET A 1 -0.17 -0.77 -20.36
CA MET A 1 0.94 -1.51 -19.72
C MET A 1 1.60 -0.77 -18.53
N THR A 2 1.00 0.27 -17.94
CA THR A 2 1.69 1.19 -17.00
C THR A 2 1.38 0.95 -15.50
N THR A 3 0.32 0.21 -15.17
CA THR A 3 -0.15 -0.01 -13.77
C THR A 3 0.69 -1.03 -13.02
N LEU A 4 0.97 -2.19 -13.63
CA LEU A 4 1.84 -3.22 -13.04
C LEU A 4 3.27 -2.72 -12.81
N HIS A 5 3.84 -1.99 -13.78
CA HIS A 5 5.19 -1.42 -13.64
C HIS A 5 5.26 -0.38 -12.51
N THR A 6 4.20 0.41 -12.31
CA THR A 6 4.14 1.36 -11.18
C THR A 6 3.86 0.70 -9.84
N ALA A 7 3.15 -0.43 -9.79
CA ALA A 7 2.94 -1.22 -8.58
C ALA A 7 4.24 -1.90 -8.12
N SER A 8 4.98 -2.52 -9.05
CA SER A 8 6.28 -3.14 -8.77
C SER A 8 7.30 -2.11 -8.28
N TYR A 9 7.35 -0.93 -8.92
CA TYR A 9 8.20 0.17 -8.45
C TYR A 9 7.84 0.62 -7.04
N ALA A 10 6.55 0.79 -6.75
CA ALA A 10 6.08 1.19 -5.42
C ALA A 10 6.43 0.13 -4.34
N LEU A 11 6.31 -1.16 -4.66
CA LEU A 11 6.73 -2.26 -3.79
C LEU A 11 8.24 -2.23 -3.52
N GLN A 12 9.06 -2.00 -4.55
CA GLN A 12 10.50 -1.89 -4.40
C GLN A 12 10.88 -0.71 -3.47
N ARG A 13 10.17 0.42 -3.58
CA ARG A 13 10.37 1.57 -2.69
C ARG A 13 9.91 1.31 -1.26
N GLN A 14 8.82 0.56 -1.08
CA GLN A 14 8.37 0.13 0.25
C GLN A 14 9.42 -0.75 0.92
N LYS A 15 9.94 -1.76 0.22
CA LYS A 15 11.00 -2.66 0.72
C LYS A 15 12.23 -1.86 1.18
N LEU A 16 12.73 -0.95 0.33
CA LEU A 16 13.89 -0.12 0.65
C LEU A 16 13.65 0.76 1.89
N ALA A 17 12.45 1.29 2.07
CA ALA A 17 12.11 2.08 3.25
C ALA A 17 12.11 1.23 4.53
N VAL A 18 11.61 -0.01 4.47
CA VAL A 18 11.67 -0.96 5.59
C VAL A 18 13.10 -1.37 5.91
N GLU A 19 13.94 -1.64 4.90
CA GLU A 19 15.36 -1.92 5.13
C GLU A 19 16.05 -0.75 5.85
N ARG A 20 15.72 0.49 5.48
CA ARG A 20 16.23 1.67 6.16
C ARG A 20 15.74 1.81 7.60
N THR A 21 14.54 1.35 7.93
CA THR A 21 14.09 1.32 9.34
C THR A 21 14.90 0.36 10.20
N LEU A 22 15.27 -0.80 9.62
CA LEU A 22 15.94 -1.88 10.32
C LEU A 22 17.43 -1.58 10.54
N TYR A 23 18.07 -0.91 9.58
CA TYR A 23 19.50 -0.59 9.62
C TYR A 23 19.81 0.86 10.02
N ALA A 24 18.82 1.61 10.53
CA ALA A 24 19.02 2.98 10.99
C ALA A 24 19.99 3.04 12.18
N ARG A 25 20.88 4.05 12.19
CA ARG A 25 21.84 4.22 13.29
C ARG A 25 21.28 5.05 14.44
N SER A 26 20.15 5.71 14.24
CA SER A 26 19.41 6.43 15.27
C SER A 26 17.91 6.12 15.23
N THR A 27 17.25 6.35 16.35
CA THR A 27 15.79 6.23 16.48
C THR A 27 15.06 7.24 15.58
N GLU A 28 15.58 8.45 15.43
CA GLU A 28 15.02 9.47 14.53
C GLU A 28 15.08 9.04 13.06
N GLU A 29 16.20 8.48 12.61
CA GLU A 29 16.35 7.93 11.26
C GLU A 29 15.39 6.75 11.03
N SER A 30 15.26 5.87 12.03
CA SER A 30 14.33 4.74 11.98
C SER A 30 12.88 5.21 11.86
N LEU A 31 12.48 6.21 12.66
CA LEU A 31 11.13 6.79 12.61
C LEU A 31 10.83 7.47 11.27
N LEU A 32 11.78 8.24 10.73
CA LEU A 32 11.64 8.86 9.41
C LEU A 32 11.44 7.80 8.33
N ALA A 33 12.28 6.77 8.33
CA ALA A 33 12.18 5.65 7.38
C ALA A 33 10.84 4.90 7.53
N ALA A 34 10.32 4.76 8.75
CA ALA A 34 9.04 4.09 9.01
C ALA A 34 7.85 4.89 8.46
N ARG A 35 7.92 6.22 8.52
CA ARG A 35 6.93 7.10 7.88
C ARG A 35 6.94 6.93 6.36
N TRP A 36 8.12 6.85 5.75
CA TRP A 36 8.23 6.57 4.32
C TRP A 36 7.72 5.17 3.95
N ALA A 37 8.05 4.15 4.74
CA ALA A 37 7.55 2.78 4.53
C ALA A 37 6.02 2.76 4.56
N SER A 38 5.42 3.44 5.53
CA SER A 38 3.96 3.58 5.65
C SER A 38 3.33 4.32 4.46
N ALA A 39 3.98 5.37 3.96
CA ALA A 39 3.51 6.11 2.79
C ALA A 39 3.53 5.26 1.51
N TRP A 40 4.63 4.52 1.29
CA TRP A 40 4.75 3.60 0.15
C TRP A 40 3.76 2.43 0.25
N HIS A 41 3.56 1.88 1.45
CA HIS A 41 2.57 0.84 1.69
C HIS A 41 1.15 1.29 1.29
N LYS A 42 0.72 2.48 1.73
CA LYS A 42 -0.59 3.05 1.35
C LYS A 42 -0.74 3.20 -0.16
N LEU A 43 0.33 3.59 -0.86
CA LEU A 43 0.31 3.75 -2.31
C LEU A 43 0.22 2.40 -3.03
N VAL A 44 0.97 1.39 -2.56
CA VAL A 44 0.88 0.01 -3.07
C VAL A 44 -0.53 -0.53 -2.87
N GLN A 45 -1.09 -0.40 -1.66
CA GLN A 45 -2.43 -0.90 -1.35
C GLN A 45 -3.47 -0.29 -2.27
N ARG A 46 -3.46 1.04 -2.46
CA ARG A 46 -4.37 1.71 -3.40
C ARG A 46 -4.28 1.19 -4.82
N LYS A 47 -3.08 0.86 -5.30
CA LYS A 47 -2.89 0.30 -6.66
C LYS A 47 -3.42 -1.12 -6.76
N LEU A 48 -3.24 -1.93 -5.72
CA LEU A 48 -3.81 -3.28 -5.67
C LEU A 48 -5.34 -3.23 -5.62
N ASP A 49 -5.90 -2.32 -4.83
CA ASP A 49 -7.35 -2.11 -4.75
C ASP A 49 -7.91 -1.65 -6.11
N GLN A 50 -7.20 -0.78 -6.84
CA GLN A 50 -7.55 -0.37 -8.20
C GLN A 50 -7.49 -1.53 -9.20
N ASP A 51 -6.46 -2.36 -9.16
CA ASP A 51 -6.33 -3.55 -10.02
C ASP A 51 -7.46 -4.55 -9.74
N LEU A 52 -7.75 -4.79 -8.46
CA LEU A 52 -8.86 -5.64 -8.02
C LEU A 52 -10.21 -5.10 -8.52
N ALA A 53 -10.46 -3.80 -8.33
CA ALA A 53 -11.68 -3.15 -8.81
C ALA A 53 -11.83 -3.20 -10.33
N ALA A 54 -10.73 -3.08 -11.08
CA ALA A 54 -10.74 -3.17 -12.53
C ALA A 54 -10.98 -4.61 -13.05
N ARG A 55 -10.60 -5.62 -12.26
CA ARG A 55 -10.76 -7.05 -12.62
C ARG A 55 -12.10 -7.64 -12.16
N MET A 56 -12.76 -7.02 -11.19
CA MET A 56 -14.10 -7.41 -10.74
C MET A 56 -15.16 -6.92 -11.75
N PRO A 57 -16.05 -7.80 -12.25
CA PRO A 57 -17.23 -7.33 -12.98
C PRO A 57 -18.08 -6.46 -12.04
N GLN A 58 -18.66 -5.36 -12.54
CA GLN A 58 -19.36 -4.34 -11.72
C GLN A 58 -20.49 -4.88 -10.81
N GLY A 59 -20.93 -6.13 -11.00
CA GLY A 59 -21.94 -6.81 -10.19
C GLY A 59 -21.45 -7.52 -8.92
N PHE A 60 -20.13 -7.63 -8.68
CA PHE A 60 -19.56 -8.30 -7.49
C PHE A 60 -18.94 -7.32 -6.48
N LEU A 61 -19.42 -6.07 -6.45
CA LEU A 61 -19.16 -5.18 -5.32
C LEU A 61 -19.95 -5.71 -4.12
N LEU A 62 -19.30 -6.54 -3.31
CA LEU A 62 -19.72 -6.82 -1.93
C LEU A 62 -19.73 -5.49 -1.19
N ARG A 63 -20.89 -4.83 -1.24
CA ARG A 63 -21.28 -3.70 -0.42
C ARG A 63 -20.90 -4.06 1.01
N PRO A 64 -20.02 -3.31 1.71
CA PRO A 64 -19.80 -3.57 3.12
C PRO A 64 -21.16 -3.42 3.77
N THR A 65 -21.68 -4.53 4.31
CA THR A 65 -22.95 -4.59 4.99
C THR A 65 -22.91 -3.55 6.08
N SER A 66 -23.69 -2.49 5.89
CA SER A 66 -23.90 -1.44 6.87
C SER A 66 -24.51 -2.10 8.10
N ARG A 67 -23.65 -2.51 9.03
CA ARG A 67 -24.03 -2.93 10.37
C ARG A 67 -24.40 -1.67 11.14
N VAL A 68 -25.67 -1.29 11.11
CA VAL A 68 -26.32 -0.67 12.26
C VAL A 68 -27.74 -1.19 12.31
N LEU A 69 -27.94 -2.18 13.19
CA LEU A 69 -29.22 -2.44 13.83
C LEU A 69 -29.50 -1.23 14.73
N HIS A 70 -30.62 -0.55 14.54
CA HIS A 70 -31.42 0.08 15.60
C HIS A 70 -32.80 0.44 15.06
#